data_AF-A0A2P2KX88-F1
#
_entry.id   AF-A0A2P2KX88-F1
#
_cell.length_a   1.000
_cell.length_b   1.000
_cell.length_c   1.000
_cell.angle_alpha   90.00
_cell.angle_beta   90.00
_cell.angle_gamma   90.00
#
_symmetry.space_group_name_H-M   'P 1'
#
loop_
_entity.id
_entity.type
_entity.pdbx_description
1 polymer ?
#
loop_
_entity_poly.entity_id
_entity_poly.type
_entity_poly.pdbx_seq_one_letter_code
_entity_poly.pdbx_strand_id
1 'polypeptide(L)'
;MGLARALEEVIIRALSSTFLIKASRVEGLTGVWVGNQKLAAIGIKVSQWIAYHGLALNVTTDLSPFYQIIPCGIRNRKVGSIKGLLGVQLSNGCENANKSHNYDAQLMELASQSLIKEFSEIFQLSILPKNM
;
A
#
# COMPACT_ATOMS: atom_id res chain seq x y z
N MET A 1 14.58 0.98 14.62
CA MET A 1 13.88 0.34 13.47
C MET A 1 14.61 0.72 12.18
N GLY A 2 14.90 -0.22 11.27
CA GLY A 2 15.57 0.12 10.00
C GLY A 2 14.62 0.78 9.00
N LEU A 3 15.12 1.56 8.03
CA LEU A 3 14.30 2.36 7.11
C LEU A 3 13.21 1.53 6.38
N ALA A 4 13.57 0.37 5.84
CA ALA A 4 12.58 -0.50 5.18
C ALA A 4 11.45 -0.94 6.14
N ARG A 5 11.79 -1.27 7.39
CA ARG A 5 10.81 -1.68 8.42
C ARG A 5 9.93 -0.51 8.83
N ALA A 6 10.46 0.71 8.82
CA ALA A 6 9.70 1.93 9.06
C ALA A 6 8.68 2.18 7.93
N LEU A 7 9.09 2.02 6.67
CA LEU A 7 8.16 2.13 5.53
C LEU A 7 7.05 1.06 5.56
N GLU A 8 7.36 -0.18 5.97
CA GLU A 8 6.34 -1.21 6.22
C GLU A 8 5.33 -0.74 7.28
N GLU A 9 5.80 -0.11 8.36
CA GLU A 9 4.93 0.37 9.44
C GLU A 9 4.02 1.50 8.97
N VAL A 10 4.53 2.43 8.17
CA VAL A 10 3.73 3.51 7.55
C VAL A 10 2.56 2.93 6.79
N ILE A 11 2.81 1.95 5.92
CA ILE A 11 1.77 1.34 5.11
C ILE A 11 0.79 0.55 5.99
N ILE A 12 1.26 -0.23 6.97
CA ILE A 12 0.41 -1.01 7.86
C ILE A 12 -0.55 -0.09 8.64
N ARG A 13 -0.02 1.01 9.22
CA ARG A 13 -0.84 1.98 9.95
C ARG A 13 -1.83 2.68 9.04
N ALA A 14 -1.41 3.09 7.83
CA ALA A 14 -2.29 3.75 6.87
C ALA A 14 -3.46 2.84 6.42
N LEU A 15 -3.16 1.57 6.16
CA LEU A 15 -4.17 0.56 5.82
C LEU A 15 -5.16 0.33 6.98
N SER A 16 -4.65 0.27 8.22
CA SER A 16 -5.48 0.06 9.40
C SER A 16 -6.36 1.26 9.73
N SER A 17 -5.80 2.48 9.72
CA SER A 17 -6.49 3.68 10.20
C SER A 17 -7.55 4.19 9.22
N THR A 18 -7.31 4.07 7.91
CA THR A 18 -8.19 4.63 6.87
C THR A 18 -9.14 3.59 6.28
N PHE A 19 -8.69 2.34 6.13
CA PHE A 19 -9.45 1.31 5.41
C PHE A 19 -9.87 0.12 6.27
N LEU A 20 -9.52 0.11 7.56
CA LEU A 20 -9.75 -1.01 8.48
C LEU A 20 -9.16 -2.34 7.96
N ILE A 21 -8.13 -2.26 7.12
CA ILE A 21 -7.44 -3.41 6.55
C ILE A 21 -6.34 -3.84 7.52
N LYS A 22 -6.48 -5.05 8.07
CA LYS A 22 -5.47 -5.67 8.94
C LYS A 22 -4.33 -6.25 8.10
N ALA A 23 -3.32 -5.42 7.86
CA ALA A 23 -2.11 -5.82 7.16
C ALA A 23 -0.97 -6.18 8.14
N SER A 24 -0.02 -6.98 7.68
CA SER A 24 1.12 -7.42 8.48
C SER A 24 2.39 -7.58 7.65
N ARG A 25 3.50 -7.79 8.36
CA ARG A 25 4.75 -8.28 7.79
C ARG A 25 4.73 -9.80 7.76
N VAL A 26 5.47 -10.37 6.82
CA VAL A 26 5.71 -11.82 6.78
C VAL A 26 7.21 -12.04 6.88
N GLU A 27 7.63 -12.88 7.82
CA GLU A 27 9.04 -13.19 8.03
C GLU A 27 9.68 -13.71 6.74
N GLY A 28 10.88 -13.20 6.44
CA GLY A 28 11.61 -13.51 5.21
C GLY A 28 11.07 -12.86 3.93
N LEU A 29 9.90 -12.18 3.97
CA LEU A 29 9.26 -11.61 2.78
C LEU A 29 8.98 -10.10 2.92
N THR A 30 9.93 -9.29 2.44
CA THR A 30 9.83 -7.81 2.47
C THR A 30 8.57 -7.28 1.79
N GLY A 31 7.92 -6.31 2.43
CA GLY A 31 6.69 -5.67 1.97
C GLY A 31 5.53 -5.87 2.95
N VAL A 32 4.36 -5.39 2.56
CA VAL A 32 3.16 -5.43 3.40
C VAL A 32 2.10 -6.35 2.78
N TRP A 33 1.51 -7.18 3.64
CA TRP A 33 0.71 -8.34 3.26
C TRP A 33 -0.65 -8.35 3.95
N VAL A 34 -1.67 -8.89 3.27
CA VAL A 34 -2.98 -9.23 3.86
C VAL A 34 -3.27 -10.68 3.51
N GLY A 35 -3.25 -11.56 4.51
CA GLY A 35 -3.27 -13.00 4.28
C GLY A 35 -2.14 -13.44 3.34
N ASN A 36 -2.50 -14.03 2.21
CA ASN A 36 -1.52 -14.47 1.19
C ASN A 36 -1.30 -13.46 0.04
N GLN A 37 -1.81 -12.23 0.18
CA GLN A 37 -1.74 -11.20 -0.86
C GLN A 37 -0.73 -10.11 -0.50
N LYS A 38 0.23 -9.83 -1.38
CA LYS A 38 1.14 -8.69 -1.25
C LYS A 38 0.44 -7.42 -1.72
N LEU A 39 0.27 -6.46 -0.81
CA LEU A 39 -0.33 -5.16 -1.11
C LEU A 39 0.71 -4.11 -1.44
N ALA A 40 1.87 -4.16 -0.77
CA ALA A 40 2.94 -3.20 -1.03
C ALA A 40 4.30 -3.87 -1.19
N ALA A 41 5.02 -3.45 -2.21
CA ALA A 41 6.44 -3.75 -2.40
C ALA A 41 7.29 -2.64 -1.79
N ILE A 42 8.41 -3.03 -1.19
CA ILE A 42 9.39 -2.09 -0.65
C ILE A 42 10.74 -2.48 -1.20
N GLY A 43 11.41 -1.51 -1.80
CA GLY A 43 12.75 -1.63 -2.34
C GLY A 43 13.45 -0.30 -2.10
N ILE A 44 14.47 -0.31 -1.27
CA ILE A 44 15.27 0.88 -0.96
C ILE A 44 16.73 0.60 -1.26
N LYS A 45 17.44 1.63 -1.71
CA LYS A 45 18.89 1.64 -1.80
C LYS A 45 19.39 2.83 -0.99
N VAL A 46 20.46 2.64 -0.22
CA VAL A 46 21.13 3.74 0.49
C VAL A 46 22.52 3.91 -0.11
N SER A 47 22.84 5.14 -0.52
CA SER A 47 24.15 5.52 -1.03
C SER A 47 24.50 6.90 -0.50
N GLN A 48 25.72 7.07 0.02
CA GLN A 48 26.16 8.33 0.64
C GLN A 48 25.15 8.89 1.66
N TRP A 49 24.59 8.01 2.50
CA TRP A 49 23.59 8.36 3.53
C TRP A 49 22.24 8.87 3.01
N ILE A 50 22.01 8.79 1.69
CA ILE A 50 20.75 9.18 1.05
C ILE A 50 20.02 7.92 0.58
N ALA A 51 18.72 7.84 0.88
CA ALA A 51 17.86 6.74 0.46
C ALA A 51 17.18 7.03 -0.89
N TYR A 52 17.11 6.02 -1.75
CA TYR A 52 16.50 6.06 -3.07
C TYR A 52 15.43 4.96 -3.21
N HIS A 53 14.59 5.08 -4.25
CA HIS A 53 13.40 4.26 -4.50
C HIS A 53 12.32 4.47 -3.42
N GLY A 54 11.91 3.42 -2.70
CA GLY A 54 10.91 3.55 -1.65
C GLY A 54 9.94 2.38 -1.60
N LEU A 55 8.65 2.70 -1.72
CA LEU A 55 7.54 1.76 -1.66
C LEU A 55 6.61 1.92 -2.86
N ALA A 56 5.88 0.85 -3.17
CA ALA A 56 4.78 0.85 -4.11
C ALA A 56 3.59 0.13 -3.47
N LEU A 57 2.52 0.87 -3.17
CA LEU A 57 1.27 0.36 -2.61
C LEU A 57 0.22 0.20 -3.71
N ASN A 58 -0.34 -0.99 -3.85
CA ASN A 58 -1.40 -1.25 -4.81
C ASN A 58 -2.75 -0.74 -4.27
N VAL A 59 -3.24 0.38 -4.81
CA VAL A 59 -4.51 0.99 -4.39
C VAL A 59 -5.64 0.55 -5.34
N THR A 60 -5.64 1.10 -6.55
CA THR A 60 -6.59 0.78 -7.64
C THR A 60 -5.93 0.03 -8.80
N THR A 61 -4.69 -0.43 -8.58
CA THR A 61 -3.82 -1.07 -9.58
C THR A 61 -4.48 -2.21 -10.32
N ASP A 62 -4.37 -2.21 -11.65
CA ASP A 62 -4.65 -3.41 -12.45
C ASP A 62 -3.57 -4.47 -12.15
N LEU A 63 -4.01 -5.60 -11.60
CA LEU A 63 -3.13 -6.69 -11.20
C LEU A 63 -2.85 -7.66 -12.35
N SER A 64 -3.50 -7.50 -13.51
CA SER A 64 -3.34 -8.40 -14.66
C SER A 64 -1.88 -8.62 -15.10
N PRO A 65 -0.98 -7.60 -15.10
CA PRO A 65 0.41 -7.80 -15.50
C PRO A 65 1.20 -8.69 -14.53
N PHE A 66 0.80 -8.77 -13.26
CA PHE A 66 1.49 -9.62 -12.27
C PHE A 66 1.34 -11.11 -12.57
N TYR A 67 0.34 -11.53 -13.34
CA TYR A 67 0.19 -12.94 -13.75
C TYR A 67 1.24 -13.38 -14.78
N GLN A 68 1.93 -12.43 -15.42
CA GLN A 68 2.95 -12.71 -16.43
C GLN A 68 4.37 -12.81 -15.83
N ILE A 69 4.53 -12.53 -14.55
CA ILE A 69 5.82 -12.53 -13.85
C ILE A 69 5.76 -13.38 -12.59
N ILE A 70 6.93 -13.71 -12.02
CA ILE A 70 7.04 -14.22 -10.65
C ILE A 70 7.41 -13.03 -9.75
N PRO A 71 6.44 -12.32 -9.15
CA PRO A 71 6.72 -11.10 -8.42
C PRO A 71 7.60 -11.37 -7.20
N CYS A 72 8.69 -10.61 -7.09
CA CYS A 72 9.68 -10.73 -6.02
C CYS A 72 10.29 -12.15 -5.88
N GLY A 73 10.23 -13.00 -6.91
CA GLY A 73 10.72 -14.38 -6.88
C GLY A 73 9.82 -15.37 -6.11
N ILE A 74 8.62 -14.95 -5.69
CA ILE A 74 7.73 -15.74 -4.84
C ILE A 74 6.63 -16.39 -5.69
N ARG A 75 6.63 -17.72 -5.81
CA ARG A 75 5.69 -18.46 -6.69
C ARG A 75 4.31 -18.72 -6.07
N ASN A 76 4.23 -18.92 -4.75
CA ASN A 76 3.01 -19.41 -4.09
C ASN A 76 2.21 -18.31 -3.39
N ARG A 77 2.41 -17.04 -3.78
CA ARG A 77 1.72 -15.89 -3.19
C ARG A 77 1.13 -14.99 -4.25
N LYS A 78 0.02 -14.36 -3.91
CA LYS A 78 -0.72 -13.47 -4.80
C LYS A 78 -0.31 -12.02 -4.55
N VAL A 79 -0.60 -11.16 -5.50
CA VAL A 79 -0.66 -9.70 -5.28
C VAL A 79 -2.10 -9.31 -5.04
N GLY A 80 -2.31 -8.25 -4.26
CA GLY A 80 -3.62 -7.67 -4.00
C GLY A 80 -3.58 -6.15 -4.10
N SER A 81 -4.75 -5.53 -4.00
CA SER A 81 -4.92 -4.07 -3.97
C SER A 81 -6.00 -3.66 -2.96
N ILE A 82 -5.98 -2.41 -2.51
CA ILE A 82 -7.01 -1.87 -1.60
C ILE A 82 -8.40 -2.02 -2.24
N LYS A 83 -8.56 -1.58 -3.48
CA LYS A 83 -9.82 -1.70 -4.23
C LYS A 83 -10.30 -3.14 -4.31
N GLY A 84 -9.40 -4.09 -4.57
CA GLY A 84 -9.75 -5.51 -4.62
C GLY A 84 -10.26 -6.04 -3.28
N LEU A 85 -9.64 -5.67 -2.17
CA LEU A 85 -10.05 -6.11 -0.83
C LEU A 85 -11.38 -5.49 -0.39
N LEU A 86 -11.58 -4.20 -0.64
CA LEU A 86 -12.83 -3.50 -0.30
C LEU A 86 -13.99 -3.97 -1.19
N GLY A 87 -13.74 -4.23 -2.47
CA GLY A 87 -14.76 -4.76 -3.40
C GLY A 87 -15.29 -6.14 -2.97
N VAL A 88 -14.44 -7.01 -2.42
CA VAL A 88 -14.90 -8.29 -1.85
C VAL A 88 -15.81 -8.07 -0.63
N GLN A 89 -15.51 -7.09 0.23
CA GLN A 89 -16.37 -6.75 1.36
C GLN A 89 -17.73 -6.20 0.91
N LEU A 90 -17.74 -5.38 -0.14
CA LEU A 90 -18.94 -4.78 -0.70
C LEU A 90 -19.79 -5.78 -1.48
N SER A 91 -19.20 -6.77 -2.18
CA SER A 91 -19.93 -7.77 -2.97
C SER A 91 -20.84 -8.71 -2.16
N ASN A 92 -20.76 -8.66 -0.83
CA ASN A 92 -21.79 -9.24 0.07
C ASN A 92 -23.05 -8.35 0.19
N GLY A 93 -23.10 -7.23 -0.54
CA GLY A 93 -24.23 -6.35 -0.79
C GLY A 93 -24.29 -5.97 -2.28
N CYS A 94 -25.49 -5.80 -2.82
CA CYS A 94 -25.70 -5.53 -4.24
C CYS A 94 -25.18 -4.13 -4.64
N GLU A 95 -24.29 -4.00 -5.65
CA GLU A 95 -23.86 -2.67 -6.14
C GLU A 95 -23.82 -2.49 -7.68
N ASN A 96 -24.12 -1.25 -8.10
CA ASN A 96 -24.33 -0.75 -9.47
C ASN A 96 -23.07 -0.13 -10.11
N ALA A 97 -22.93 -0.27 -11.44
CA ALA A 97 -21.69 -0.01 -12.22
C ALA A 97 -21.31 1.46 -12.51
N ASN A 98 -22.18 2.46 -12.31
CA ASN A 98 -21.93 3.85 -12.77
C ASN A 98 -21.08 4.74 -11.81
N LYS A 99 -20.54 4.21 -10.71
CA LYS A 99 -19.76 4.96 -9.69
C LYS A 99 -18.22 4.84 -9.82
N SER A 100 -17.72 4.02 -10.74
CA SER A 100 -16.35 3.48 -10.64
C SER A 100 -15.21 4.50 -10.74
N HIS A 101 -15.33 5.58 -11.54
CA HIS A 101 -14.21 6.50 -11.76
C HIS A 101 -13.98 7.47 -10.58
N ASN A 102 -15.06 7.97 -9.98
CA ASN A 102 -14.98 8.84 -8.81
C ASN A 102 -14.47 8.05 -7.59
N TYR A 103 -14.89 6.79 -7.45
CA TYR A 103 -14.44 5.92 -6.38
C TYR A 103 -12.92 5.67 -6.41
N ASP A 104 -12.34 5.42 -7.59
CA ASP A 104 -10.89 5.18 -7.72
C ASP A 104 -10.08 6.42 -7.33
N ALA A 105 -10.52 7.61 -7.75
CA ALA A 105 -9.88 8.86 -7.37
C ALA A 105 -9.96 9.10 -5.85
N GLN A 106 -11.12 8.82 -5.24
CA GLN A 106 -11.29 8.91 -3.79
C GLN A 106 -10.38 7.94 -3.03
N LEU A 107 -10.26 6.69 -3.47
CA LEU A 107 -9.35 5.71 -2.86
C LEU A 107 -7.90 6.16 -2.95
N MET A 108 -7.48 6.70 -4.10
CA MET A 108 -6.13 7.22 -4.29
C MET A 108 -5.84 8.40 -3.36
N GLU A 109 -6.77 9.35 -3.24
CA GLU A 109 -6.63 10.51 -2.35
C GLU A 109 -6.54 10.07 -0.89
N LEU A 110 -7.45 9.21 -0.43
CA LEU A 110 -7.43 8.68 0.94
C LEU A 110 -6.14 7.93 1.25
N ALA A 111 -5.65 7.09 0.32
CA ALA A 111 -4.41 6.37 0.50
C ALA A 111 -3.20 7.33 0.58
N SER A 112 -3.16 8.34 -0.29
CA SER A 112 -2.11 9.36 -0.31
C SER A 112 -2.06 10.16 1.00
N GLN A 113 -3.19 10.70 1.44
CA GLN A 113 -3.30 11.47 2.67
C GLN A 113 -2.89 10.64 3.89
N SER A 114 -3.36 9.40 3.96
CA SER A 114 -3.04 8.47 5.05
C SER A 114 -1.54 8.14 5.08
N LEU A 115 -0.93 7.84 3.92
CA LEU A 115 0.51 7.58 3.83
C LEU A 115 1.33 8.80 4.30
N ILE A 116 0.96 10.00 3.87
CA ILE A 116 1.65 11.25 4.25
C ILE A 116 1.56 11.48 5.76
N LYS A 117 0.37 11.29 6.35
CA LYS A 117 0.15 11.41 7.79
C LYS A 117 1.00 10.40 8.56
N GLU A 118 0.87 9.12 8.26
CA GLU A 118 1.56 8.06 9.02
C GLU A 118 3.08 8.09 8.81
N PHE A 119 3.55 8.51 7.63
CA PHE A 119 4.96 8.79 7.39
C PHE A 119 5.47 9.90 8.30
N SER A 120 4.75 11.01 8.38
CA SER A 120 5.16 12.14 9.21
C SER A 120 5.20 11.78 10.69
N GLU A 121 4.25 10.97 11.16
CA GLU A 121 4.24 10.50 12.54
C GLU A 121 5.38 9.52 12.85
N ILE A 122 5.65 8.55 11.97
CA ILE A 122 6.71 7.55 12.20
C ILE A 122 8.10 8.18 12.13
N PHE A 123 8.31 9.10 11.18
CA PHE A 123 9.59 9.77 10.98
C PHE A 123 9.72 11.08 11.79
N GLN A 124 8.69 11.45 12.55
CA GLN A 124 8.66 12.64 13.41
C GLN A 124 8.94 13.93 12.62
N LEU A 125 8.25 14.07 11.49
CA LEU A 125 8.40 15.18 10.57
C LEU A 125 7.19 16.12 10.66
N SER A 126 7.43 17.41 10.46
CA SER A 126 6.37 18.38 10.19
C SER A 126 6.23 18.57 8.68
N ILE A 127 5.01 18.39 8.16
CA ILE A 127 4.72 18.67 6.76
C ILE A 127 4.51 20.16 6.62
N LEU A 128 5.35 20.80 5.82
CA LEU A 128 5.13 22.18 5.42
C LEU A 128 4.21 22.18 4.19
N PRO A 129 3.10 22.94 4.21
CA PRO A 129 2.31 23.13 3.01
C PRO A 129 3.19 23.79 1.96
N LYS A 130 3.06 23.33 0.71
CA LYS A 130 3.75 23.97 -0.40
C LYS A 130 3.08 25.33 -0.61
N ASN A 131 3.76 26.42 -0.20
CA ASN A 131 3.32 27.77 -0.54
C ASN A 131 3.23 27.86 -2.07
N MET A 132 2.02 28.14 -2.57
CA MET A 132 1.75 28.34 -3.99
C MET A 132 2.11 29.76 -4.40
#